data_AF-A0AAD1ZRW4-F1
#
_entry.id   AF-A0AAD1ZRW4-F1
#
_cell.length_a   1.000
_cell.length_b   1.000
_cell.length_c   1.000
_cell.angle_alpha   90.00
_cell.angle_beta   90.00
_cell.angle_gamma   90.00
#
_symmetry.space_group_name_H-M   'P 1'
#
loop_
_entity.id
_entity.type
_entity.pdbx_description
1 polymer ?
#
loop_
_entity_poly.entity_id
_entity_poly.type
_entity_poly.pdbx_seq_one_letter_code
_entity_poly.pdbx_strand_id
1 'polypeptide(L)'
;MLTLSLKPVTPFTHQTAKSPNPPKCCISERGHCFDIGDTFFRHESATGRDLGVLAAAIYKKSHNALRVLDAMCGCGIRSLRYLAEADADFVLANDANEEYGSVITGNLERAGKEYGENKRWVISHSDANRVLTECYLRRDYFDFIDIDSFGSDSSFLRSALGAVKLDGLLYLTSTDGFSSGGHRPQHSLAAYGAYVRPMPYSNEIGLRMLIGGAVREASVLGYHVVPLFSYYSYHGPVFRVMLRVRRGKLPDNRHYSFISYCSRCGNSYANSWDKLNAIGCSCKANVPGSLIVSGPLWTGPLHSAPFLTEMLNLAEQWGWTNNGMGKQLEKLLNQMIGESDPKLPFGYIKLDEVASRAKLNSPPLVTILSTLHKEGYAASRSHIASNAIKTNCLMADCECFLTRIPSCRYMNMDLGTLLLLDVVNASIVCPGKIKLKLKSGKENAVTVDLSR
;
A
#
# COMPACT_ATOMS: atom_id res chain seq x y z
N MET A 1 -31.86 -36.08 9.10
CA MET A 1 -31.70 -35.34 7.82
C MET A 1 -32.80 -34.30 7.74
N LEU A 2 -32.53 -33.06 8.13
CA LEU A 2 -33.44 -31.94 7.93
C LEU A 2 -33.07 -31.28 6.60
N THR A 3 -33.81 -31.63 5.55
CA THR A 3 -33.72 -30.96 4.25
C THR A 3 -34.32 -29.57 4.36
N LEU A 4 -33.47 -28.56 4.53
CA LEU A 4 -33.84 -27.17 4.33
C LEU A 4 -34.14 -26.96 2.85
N SER A 5 -35.43 -26.84 2.53
CA SER A 5 -35.89 -26.46 1.19
C SER A 5 -35.51 -25.01 0.94
N LEU A 6 -34.44 -24.80 0.17
CA LEU A 6 -34.08 -23.49 -0.36
C LEU A 6 -35.14 -23.12 -1.40
N LYS A 7 -35.97 -22.12 -1.08
CA LYS A 7 -36.88 -21.52 -2.08
C LYS A 7 -36.06 -21.02 -3.26
N PRO A 8 -36.53 -21.17 -4.51
CA PRO A 8 -35.88 -20.58 -5.67
C PRO A 8 -35.76 -19.06 -5.47
N VAL A 9 -34.54 -18.56 -5.53
CA VAL A 9 -34.22 -17.12 -5.47
C VAL A 9 -34.72 -16.52 -6.77
N THR A 10 -35.66 -15.58 -6.68
CA THR A 10 -36.11 -14.75 -7.81
C THR A 10 -34.91 -14.05 -8.46
N PRO A 11 -34.90 -13.85 -9.79
CA PRO A 11 -33.90 -12.98 -10.43
C PRO A 11 -33.87 -11.61 -9.74
N PHE A 12 -32.76 -10.86 -9.84
CA PHE A 12 -32.68 -9.48 -9.33
C PHE A 12 -33.81 -8.68 -9.98
N THR A 13 -34.93 -8.55 -9.29
CA THR A 13 -36.07 -7.79 -9.74
C THR A 13 -35.75 -6.32 -9.59
N HIS A 14 -36.01 -5.53 -10.65
CA HIS A 14 -35.99 -4.08 -10.59
C HIS A 14 -36.86 -3.58 -9.44
N GLN A 15 -36.29 -3.28 -8.28
CA GLN A 15 -36.98 -2.50 -7.28
C GLN A 15 -36.89 -1.04 -7.71
N THR A 16 -37.98 -0.53 -8.28
CA THR A 16 -38.22 0.90 -8.42
C THR A 16 -38.59 1.46 -7.06
N ALA A 17 -37.59 1.86 -6.27
CA ALA A 17 -37.85 2.68 -5.09
C ALA A 17 -38.51 4.00 -5.55
N LYS A 18 -39.65 4.36 -4.95
CA LYS A 18 -40.28 5.67 -5.18
C LYS A 18 -39.28 6.76 -4.76
N SER A 19 -38.89 7.61 -5.70
CA SER A 19 -38.01 8.76 -5.48
C SER A 19 -38.64 9.71 -4.46
N PRO A 20 -38.05 9.89 -3.26
CA PRO A 20 -38.10 11.18 -2.61
C PRO A 20 -37.27 12.16 -3.45
N ASN A 21 -37.61 13.45 -3.42
CA ASN A 21 -36.80 14.47 -4.09
C ASN A 21 -35.31 14.27 -3.76
N PRO A 22 -34.40 14.24 -4.76
CA PRO A 22 -32.98 14.06 -4.48
C PRO A 22 -32.54 15.17 -3.52
N PRO A 23 -31.88 14.84 -2.40
CA PRO A 23 -31.46 15.85 -1.46
C PRO A 23 -30.44 16.80 -2.10
N LYS A 24 -30.35 18.03 -1.57
CA LYS A 24 -29.54 19.10 -2.17
C LYS A 24 -28.09 18.62 -2.28
N CYS A 25 -27.50 18.75 -3.47
CA CYS A 25 -26.12 18.38 -3.70
C CYS A 25 -25.16 19.17 -2.78
N CYS A 26 -24.43 18.47 -1.92
CA CYS A 26 -23.59 19.10 -0.90
C CYS A 26 -22.08 18.98 -1.18
N ILE A 27 -21.63 18.00 -1.98
CA ILE A 27 -20.21 17.68 -2.15
C ILE A 27 -19.88 17.46 -3.63
N SER A 28 -18.65 17.80 -4.02
CA SER A 28 -18.10 17.50 -5.35
C SER A 28 -16.73 16.85 -5.26
N GLU A 29 -16.47 15.86 -6.11
CA GLU A 29 -15.17 15.23 -6.31
C GLU A 29 -14.92 15.08 -7.80
N ARG A 30 -13.75 15.52 -8.29
CA ARG A 30 -13.38 15.51 -9.73
C ARG A 30 -14.46 16.12 -10.66
N GLY A 31 -15.23 17.08 -10.16
CA GLY A 31 -16.32 17.74 -10.92
C GLY A 31 -17.65 17.00 -10.85
N HIS A 32 -17.70 15.82 -10.23
CA HIS A 32 -18.94 15.08 -10.00
C HIS A 32 -19.56 15.49 -8.67
N CYS A 33 -20.78 16.00 -8.78
CA CYS A 33 -21.62 16.40 -7.67
C CYS A 33 -22.36 15.18 -7.09
N PHE A 34 -22.33 14.94 -5.78
CA PHE A 34 -23.02 13.81 -5.15
C PHE A 34 -23.55 14.19 -3.76
N ASP A 35 -24.40 13.32 -3.22
CA ASP A 35 -24.93 13.40 -1.87
C ASP A 35 -24.36 12.28 -1.00
N ILE A 36 -24.14 12.56 0.28
CA ILE A 36 -23.71 11.56 1.25
C ILE A 36 -24.88 11.07 2.11
N GLY A 37 -25.96 11.82 2.27
CA GLY A 37 -27.01 11.52 3.25
C GLY A 37 -26.40 11.10 4.60
N ASP A 38 -26.94 10.03 5.17
CA ASP A 38 -26.44 9.39 6.40
C ASP A 38 -25.44 8.24 6.13
N THR A 39 -24.91 8.16 4.90
CA THR A 39 -23.95 7.11 4.52
C THR A 39 -22.54 7.46 4.97
N PHE A 40 -21.67 6.44 5.02
CA PHE A 40 -20.26 6.66 5.28
C PHE A 40 -19.54 7.30 4.08
N PHE A 41 -18.80 8.38 4.33
CA PHE A 41 -17.94 9.03 3.35
C PHE A 41 -16.67 9.61 3.99
N ARG A 42 -15.53 9.47 3.31
CA ARG A 42 -14.24 10.07 3.71
C ARG A 42 -13.60 10.84 2.56
N HIS A 43 -13.29 12.11 2.81
CA HIS A 43 -12.64 13.00 1.83
C HIS A 43 -11.20 12.56 1.57
N GLU A 44 -10.51 12.09 2.60
CA GLU A 44 -9.11 11.65 2.58
C GLU A 44 -8.90 10.41 1.71
N SER A 45 -9.98 9.70 1.34
CA SER A 45 -9.95 8.55 0.44
C SER A 45 -10.04 8.93 -1.04
N ALA A 46 -10.12 10.22 -1.40
CA ALA A 46 -10.23 10.70 -2.78
C ALA A 46 -9.11 10.17 -3.68
N THR A 47 -7.86 10.23 -3.21
CA THR A 47 -6.71 9.67 -3.95
C THR A 47 -6.86 8.17 -4.21
N GLY A 48 -7.38 7.42 -3.22
CA GLY A 48 -7.65 5.99 -3.40
C GLY A 48 -8.70 5.73 -4.47
N ARG A 49 -9.73 6.58 -4.56
CA ARG A 49 -10.76 6.52 -5.62
C ARG A 49 -10.18 6.91 -6.98
N ASP A 50 -9.36 7.96 -7.05
CA ASP A 50 -8.68 8.38 -8.29
C ASP A 50 -7.84 7.24 -8.89
N LEU A 51 -7.04 6.55 -8.05
CA LEU A 51 -6.24 5.41 -8.49
C LEU A 51 -7.12 4.25 -9.01
N GLY A 52 -8.26 4.00 -8.38
CA GLY A 52 -9.24 3.00 -8.83
C GLY A 52 -9.80 3.34 -10.21
N VAL A 53 -10.24 4.59 -10.41
CA VAL A 53 -10.80 5.05 -11.69
C VAL A 53 -9.75 4.98 -12.80
N LEU A 54 -8.53 5.46 -12.57
CA LEU A 54 -7.45 5.39 -13.56
C LEU A 54 -7.18 3.95 -13.99
N ALA A 55 -7.15 3.02 -13.03
CA ALA A 55 -6.94 1.60 -13.33
C ALA A 55 -8.10 0.99 -14.13
N ALA A 56 -9.35 1.34 -13.78
CA ALA A 56 -10.54 0.90 -14.51
C ALA A 56 -10.53 1.42 -15.96
N ALA A 57 -10.19 2.69 -16.17
CA ALA A 57 -10.11 3.31 -17.49
C ALA A 57 -9.01 2.69 -18.37
N ILE A 58 -7.84 2.39 -17.80
CA ILE A 58 -6.77 1.66 -18.51
C ILE A 58 -7.23 0.26 -18.91
N TYR A 59 -7.95 -0.44 -18.03
CA TYR A 59 -8.53 -1.74 -18.36
C TYR A 59 -9.53 -1.63 -19.51
N LYS A 60 -10.47 -0.68 -19.46
CA LYS A 60 -11.45 -0.42 -20.52
C LYS A 60 -10.77 -0.14 -21.85
N LYS A 61 -9.74 0.71 -21.87
CA LYS A 61 -8.98 1.05 -23.08
C LYS A 61 -8.31 -0.18 -23.71
N SER A 62 -7.84 -1.13 -22.90
CA SER A 62 -7.13 -2.32 -23.38
C SER A 62 -8.04 -3.50 -23.76
N HIS A 63 -9.24 -3.60 -23.17
CA HIS A 63 -10.15 -4.75 -23.37
C HIS A 63 -11.45 -4.39 -24.11
N ASN A 64 -11.72 -3.10 -24.32
CA ASN A 64 -12.96 -2.55 -24.89
C ASN A 64 -14.25 -2.93 -24.13
N ALA A 65 -14.13 -3.51 -22.93
CA ALA A 65 -15.22 -3.87 -22.05
C ALA A 65 -14.81 -3.63 -20.58
N LEU A 66 -15.75 -3.16 -19.76
CA LEU A 66 -15.55 -2.89 -18.34
C LEU A 66 -16.87 -3.05 -17.59
N ARG A 67 -17.05 -4.22 -16.97
CA ARG A 67 -18.08 -4.45 -15.95
C ARG A 67 -17.49 -4.32 -14.56
N VAL A 68 -18.03 -3.43 -13.74
CA VAL A 68 -17.54 -3.15 -12.39
C VAL A 68 -18.53 -3.65 -11.33
N LEU A 69 -18.00 -4.30 -10.30
CA LEU A 69 -18.71 -4.58 -9.06
C LEU A 69 -18.12 -3.72 -7.96
N ASP A 70 -18.89 -2.78 -7.43
CA ASP A 70 -18.55 -2.05 -6.22
C ASP A 70 -19.24 -2.72 -5.04
N ALA A 71 -18.51 -3.56 -4.30
CA ALA A 71 -19.10 -4.51 -3.36
C ALA A 71 -19.60 -3.86 -2.06
N MET A 72 -19.11 -2.68 -1.70
CA MET A 72 -19.42 -1.95 -0.46
C MET A 72 -19.47 -0.45 -0.72
N CYS A 73 -20.44 -0.01 -1.54
CA CYS A 73 -20.37 1.27 -2.25
C CYS A 73 -20.57 2.52 -1.40
N GLY A 74 -21.08 2.42 -0.16
CA GLY A 74 -21.40 3.57 0.67
C GLY A 74 -22.40 4.50 -0.03
N CYS A 75 -22.09 5.78 -0.18
CA CYS A 75 -22.90 6.71 -0.97
C CYS A 75 -22.95 6.41 -2.48
N GLY A 76 -22.14 5.48 -3.00
CA GLY A 76 -22.08 5.17 -4.43
C GLY A 76 -21.17 6.09 -5.25
N ILE A 77 -20.36 6.96 -4.62
CA ILE A 77 -19.44 7.85 -5.35
C ILE A 77 -18.43 7.09 -6.21
N ARG A 78 -17.91 5.94 -5.75
CA ARG A 78 -16.98 5.12 -6.55
C ARG A 78 -17.66 4.60 -7.80
N SER A 79 -18.83 3.99 -7.63
CA SER A 79 -19.71 3.54 -8.72
C SER A 79 -20.05 4.64 -9.74
N LEU A 80 -20.42 5.84 -9.27
CA LEU A 80 -20.66 7.01 -10.12
C LEU A 80 -19.43 7.37 -10.95
N ARG A 81 -18.25 7.42 -10.33
CA ARG A 81 -17.01 7.77 -11.02
C ARG A 81 -16.56 6.68 -12.01
N TYR A 82 -16.80 5.41 -11.70
CA TYR A 82 -16.54 4.32 -12.66
C TYR A 82 -17.41 4.45 -13.92
N LEU A 83 -18.68 4.86 -13.78
CA LEU A 83 -19.55 5.13 -14.93
C LEU A 83 -19.12 6.37 -15.72
N ALA A 84 -18.84 7.47 -15.02
CA ALA A 84 -18.68 8.78 -15.65
C ALA A 84 -17.25 9.06 -16.15
N GLU A 85 -16.23 8.56 -15.45
CA GLU A 85 -14.82 8.85 -15.75
C GLU A 85 -14.13 7.66 -16.44
N ALA A 86 -14.42 6.42 -16.02
CA ALA A 86 -13.82 5.22 -16.60
C ALA A 86 -14.64 4.59 -17.74
N ASP A 87 -15.79 5.18 -18.06
CA ASP A 87 -16.73 4.71 -19.10
C ASP A 87 -17.08 3.22 -18.94
N ALA A 88 -17.43 2.82 -17.70
CA ALA A 88 -17.88 1.47 -17.44
C ALA A 88 -19.16 1.16 -18.23
N ASP A 89 -19.19 -0.02 -18.86
CA ASP A 89 -20.37 -0.52 -19.58
C ASP A 89 -21.47 -0.91 -18.61
N PHE A 90 -21.09 -1.35 -17.41
CA PHE A 90 -22.02 -1.75 -16.38
C PHE A 90 -21.41 -1.63 -14.98
N VAL A 91 -22.19 -1.15 -14.02
CA VAL A 91 -21.83 -1.12 -12.59
C VAL A 91 -22.90 -1.80 -11.73
N LEU A 92 -22.52 -2.84 -10.99
CA LEU A 92 -23.30 -3.35 -9.87
C LEU A 92 -22.81 -2.65 -8.59
N ALA A 93 -23.63 -1.73 -8.07
CA ALA A 93 -23.36 -1.01 -6.83
C ALA A 93 -24.06 -1.72 -5.67
N ASN A 94 -23.28 -2.32 -4.76
CA ASN A 94 -23.81 -3.04 -3.62
C ASN A 94 -23.50 -2.33 -2.30
N ASP A 95 -24.50 -2.19 -1.43
CA ASP A 95 -24.28 -1.85 -0.03
C ASP A 95 -25.23 -2.64 0.86
N ALA A 96 -24.71 -3.22 1.94
CA ALA A 96 -25.52 -4.08 2.82
C ALA A 96 -26.66 -3.32 3.52
N ASN A 97 -26.56 -1.99 3.66
CA ASN A 97 -27.62 -1.18 4.23
C ASN A 97 -28.64 -0.73 3.16
N GLU A 98 -29.86 -1.23 3.27
CA GLU A 98 -30.97 -0.90 2.37
C GLU A 98 -31.41 0.58 2.46
N GLU A 99 -31.21 1.23 3.61
CA GLU A 99 -31.56 2.64 3.81
C GLU A 99 -30.79 3.57 2.86
N TYR A 100 -29.61 3.14 2.41
CA TYR A 100 -28.75 3.90 1.50
C TYR A 100 -29.22 3.85 0.05
N GLY A 101 -30.19 2.99 -0.29
CA GLY A 101 -30.67 2.79 -1.65
C GLY A 101 -31.11 4.08 -2.34
N SER A 102 -31.80 4.97 -1.61
CA SER A 102 -32.23 6.27 -2.15
C SER A 102 -31.06 7.21 -2.49
N VAL A 103 -30.05 7.28 -1.62
CA VAL A 103 -28.83 8.09 -1.82
C VAL A 103 -28.01 7.54 -2.98
N ILE A 104 -27.79 6.22 -3.01
CA ILE A 104 -27.03 5.56 -4.07
C ILE A 104 -27.74 5.77 -5.41
N THR A 105 -29.06 5.57 -5.48
CA THR A 105 -29.88 5.81 -6.69
C THR A 105 -29.71 7.25 -7.18
N GLY A 106 -29.93 8.23 -6.29
CA GLY A 106 -29.86 9.64 -6.63
C GLY A 106 -28.46 10.10 -7.06
N ASN A 107 -27.40 9.40 -6.67
CA ASN A 107 -26.04 9.65 -7.13
C ASN A 107 -25.75 8.99 -8.47
N LEU A 108 -26.16 7.73 -8.69
CA LEU A 108 -25.93 7.02 -9.95
C LEU A 108 -26.72 7.63 -11.11
N GLU A 109 -27.91 8.18 -10.86
CA GLU A 109 -28.67 8.93 -11.87
C GLU A 109 -27.93 10.16 -12.40
N ARG A 110 -26.92 10.66 -11.69
CA ARG A 110 -26.07 11.78 -12.12
C ARG A 110 -25.00 11.37 -13.13
N ALA A 111 -24.71 10.07 -13.27
CA ALA A 111 -23.86 9.54 -14.33
C ALA A 111 -24.53 9.61 -15.71
N GLY A 112 -25.87 9.73 -15.73
CA GLY A 112 -26.69 9.74 -16.93
C GLY A 112 -28.06 9.13 -16.67
N LYS A 113 -29.09 9.64 -17.34
CA LYS A 113 -30.46 9.11 -17.29
C LYS A 113 -30.67 8.09 -18.39
N GLU A 114 -30.13 6.89 -18.19
CA GLU A 114 -30.38 5.76 -19.08
C GLU A 114 -31.43 4.84 -18.44
N TYR A 115 -32.51 4.57 -19.18
CA TYR A 115 -33.64 3.76 -18.74
C TYR A 115 -33.76 2.48 -19.58
N GLY A 116 -34.42 1.47 -19.03
CA GLY A 116 -34.68 0.20 -19.72
C GLY A 116 -33.39 -0.54 -20.07
N GLU A 117 -33.28 -1.02 -21.31
CA GLU A 117 -32.12 -1.79 -21.80
C GLU A 117 -30.81 -0.99 -21.82
N ASN A 118 -30.89 0.35 -21.84
CA ASN A 118 -29.71 1.21 -21.82
C ASN A 118 -29.14 1.42 -20.41
N LYS A 119 -29.81 0.93 -19.35
CA LYS A 119 -29.37 1.21 -17.97
C LYS A 119 -28.03 0.53 -17.66
N ARG A 120 -26.97 1.34 -17.51
CA ARG A 120 -25.61 0.88 -17.19
C ARG A 120 -25.35 0.57 -15.71
N TRP A 121 -26.36 0.54 -14.86
CA TRP A 121 -26.15 0.21 -13.45
C TRP A 121 -27.34 -0.45 -12.76
N VAL A 122 -27.04 -1.21 -11.71
CA VAL A 122 -28.03 -1.77 -10.80
C VAL A 122 -27.54 -1.64 -9.36
N ILE A 123 -28.48 -1.56 -8.43
CA ILE A 123 -28.20 -1.49 -7.00
C ILE A 123 -28.64 -2.81 -6.37
N SER A 124 -27.84 -3.33 -5.45
CA SER A 124 -28.23 -4.44 -4.59
C SER A 124 -27.98 -4.10 -3.13
N HIS A 125 -28.80 -4.70 -2.26
CA HIS A 125 -28.67 -4.58 -0.82
C HIS A 125 -28.40 -5.93 -0.17
N SER A 126 -27.13 -6.30 -0.07
CA SER A 126 -26.72 -7.59 0.48
C SER A 126 -25.30 -7.53 1.03
N ASP A 127 -25.00 -8.47 1.91
CA ASP A 127 -23.62 -8.73 2.32
C ASP A 127 -22.72 -8.97 1.10
N ALA A 128 -21.49 -8.43 1.13
CA ALA A 128 -20.58 -8.49 0.00
C ALA A 128 -20.22 -9.94 -0.40
N ASN A 129 -20.01 -10.85 0.56
CA ASN A 129 -19.73 -12.25 0.24
C ASN A 129 -20.91 -12.92 -0.46
N ARG A 130 -22.14 -12.58 -0.05
CA ARG A 130 -23.34 -13.10 -0.68
C ARG A 130 -23.42 -12.69 -2.14
N VAL A 131 -23.27 -11.40 -2.46
CA VAL A 131 -23.32 -10.91 -3.85
C VAL A 131 -22.22 -11.55 -4.69
N LEU A 132 -20.98 -11.57 -4.19
CA LEU A 132 -19.85 -12.20 -4.88
C LEU A 132 -20.09 -13.69 -5.16
N THR A 133 -20.62 -14.43 -4.19
CA THR A 133 -20.93 -15.85 -4.34
C THR A 133 -22.08 -16.07 -5.33
N GLU A 134 -23.14 -15.26 -5.29
CA GLU A 134 -24.24 -15.33 -6.23
C GLU A 134 -23.78 -15.04 -7.67
N CYS A 135 -22.91 -14.05 -7.87
CA CYS A 135 -22.27 -13.78 -9.16
C CYS A 135 -21.50 -14.99 -9.68
N TYR A 136 -20.67 -15.62 -8.83
CA TYR A 136 -19.95 -16.85 -9.18
C TYR A 136 -20.89 -17.99 -9.58
N LEU A 137 -21.92 -18.27 -8.77
CA LEU A 137 -22.89 -19.35 -9.02
C LEU A 137 -23.68 -19.15 -10.32
N ARG A 138 -23.99 -17.90 -10.66
CA ARG A 138 -24.69 -17.52 -11.90
C ARG A 138 -23.77 -17.39 -13.10
N ARG A 139 -22.44 -17.53 -12.91
CA ARG A 139 -21.41 -17.27 -13.91
C ARG A 139 -21.46 -15.83 -14.45
N ASP A 140 -21.89 -14.90 -13.61
CA ASP A 140 -21.98 -13.48 -13.92
C ASP A 140 -20.72 -12.77 -13.41
N TYR A 141 -19.66 -12.82 -14.23
CA TYR A 141 -18.33 -12.36 -13.83
C TYR A 141 -18.06 -10.90 -14.15
N PHE A 142 -17.23 -10.25 -13.34
CA PHE A 142 -16.87 -8.84 -13.47
C PHE A 142 -15.41 -8.64 -13.91
N ASP A 143 -15.18 -7.59 -14.68
CA ASP A 143 -13.85 -7.20 -15.16
C ASP A 143 -13.04 -6.49 -14.06
N PHE A 144 -13.74 -5.75 -13.20
CA PHE A 144 -13.18 -5.01 -12.08
C PHE A 144 -14.05 -5.22 -10.85
N ILE A 145 -13.47 -5.64 -9.73
CA ILE A 145 -14.17 -5.71 -8.44
C ILE A 145 -13.47 -4.80 -7.43
N ASP A 146 -14.21 -3.85 -6.87
CA ASP A 146 -13.76 -2.94 -5.82
C ASP A 146 -14.35 -3.34 -4.47
N ILE A 147 -13.50 -3.65 -3.50
CA ILE A 147 -13.89 -4.05 -2.15
C ILE A 147 -13.27 -3.08 -1.15
N ASP A 148 -14.08 -2.12 -0.70
CA ASP A 148 -13.67 -1.10 0.26
C ASP A 148 -14.15 -1.46 1.67
N SER A 149 -13.51 -2.48 2.25
CA SER A 149 -13.91 -3.04 3.55
C SER A 149 -13.37 -2.25 4.74
N PHE A 150 -14.06 -2.36 5.89
CA PHE A 150 -13.57 -1.86 7.17
C PHE A 150 -12.81 -2.93 7.95
N GLY A 151 -11.74 -2.50 8.61
CA GLY A 151 -10.95 -3.35 9.50
C GLY A 151 -10.07 -4.29 8.70
N SER A 152 -10.02 -5.56 9.14
CA SER A 152 -9.12 -6.58 8.62
C SER A 152 -9.84 -7.83 8.13
N ASP A 153 -11.16 -7.73 7.91
CA ASP A 153 -11.87 -8.85 7.32
C ASP A 153 -11.26 -9.19 5.95
N SER A 154 -11.08 -10.49 5.73
CA SER A 154 -10.52 -11.06 4.49
C SER A 154 -11.42 -12.17 3.94
N SER A 155 -12.60 -12.36 4.56
CA SER A 155 -13.61 -13.35 4.17
C SER A 155 -14.00 -13.23 2.69
N PHE A 156 -14.01 -12.01 2.16
CA PHE A 156 -14.35 -11.70 0.77
C PHE A 156 -13.30 -12.10 -0.26
N LEU A 157 -12.04 -12.35 0.11
CA LEU A 157 -10.97 -12.61 -0.86
C LEU A 157 -11.28 -13.78 -1.79
N ARG A 158 -11.74 -14.91 -1.22
CA ARG A 158 -12.08 -16.10 -1.99
C ARG A 158 -13.30 -15.88 -2.89
N SER A 159 -14.34 -15.25 -2.35
CA SER A 159 -15.57 -14.93 -3.10
C SER A 159 -15.26 -13.98 -4.27
N ALA A 160 -14.40 -12.99 -4.04
CA ALA A 160 -13.94 -12.05 -5.06
C ALA A 160 -13.18 -12.72 -6.20
N LEU A 161 -12.26 -13.64 -5.86
CA LEU A 161 -11.53 -14.44 -6.84
C LEU A 161 -12.45 -15.36 -7.66
N GLY A 162 -13.60 -15.77 -7.10
CA GLY A 162 -14.62 -16.52 -7.84
C GLY A 162 -15.45 -15.64 -8.79
N ALA A 163 -15.72 -14.39 -8.41
CA ALA A 163 -16.57 -13.48 -9.18
C ALA A 163 -15.84 -12.67 -10.25
N VAL A 164 -14.50 -12.55 -10.18
CA VAL A 164 -13.69 -11.80 -11.14
C VAL A 164 -13.38 -12.63 -12.38
N LYS A 165 -13.39 -12.00 -13.55
CA LYS A 165 -12.93 -12.61 -14.80
C LYS A 165 -11.43 -12.88 -14.75
N LEU A 166 -11.00 -13.85 -15.57
CA LEU A 166 -9.59 -14.05 -15.83
C LEU A 166 -9.00 -12.81 -16.50
N ASP A 167 -7.80 -12.45 -16.05
CA ASP A 167 -7.08 -11.21 -16.40
C ASP A 167 -7.74 -9.91 -15.91
N GLY A 168 -8.84 -10.02 -15.14
CA GLY A 168 -9.55 -8.93 -14.48
C GLY A 168 -8.82 -8.38 -13.25
N LEU A 169 -9.40 -7.32 -12.69
CA LEU A 169 -8.82 -6.50 -11.63
C LEU A 169 -9.58 -6.66 -10.30
N LEU A 170 -8.82 -6.78 -9.22
CA LEU A 170 -9.31 -6.72 -7.84
C LEU A 170 -8.68 -5.52 -7.14
N TYR A 171 -9.52 -4.59 -6.68
CA TYR A 171 -9.08 -3.48 -5.85
C TYR A 171 -9.54 -3.71 -4.41
N LEU A 172 -8.59 -4.00 -3.53
CA LEU A 172 -8.88 -4.45 -2.17
C LEU A 172 -8.45 -3.40 -1.17
N THR A 173 -9.32 -3.05 -0.22
CA THR A 173 -9.00 -2.20 0.93
C THR A 173 -9.03 -2.99 2.24
N SER A 174 -8.06 -2.68 3.11
CA SER A 174 -8.05 -3.01 4.54
C SER A 174 -7.78 -1.74 5.33
N THR A 175 -8.39 -1.58 6.51
CA THR A 175 -8.17 -0.41 7.38
C THR A 175 -7.58 -0.76 8.76
N ASP A 176 -7.04 -1.97 8.92
CA ASP A 176 -6.51 -2.42 10.22
C ASP A 176 -5.04 -2.07 10.43
N GLY A 177 -4.83 -0.88 10.99
CA GLY A 177 -3.53 -0.42 11.49
C GLY A 177 -2.95 -1.24 12.65
N PHE A 178 -3.79 -1.91 13.45
CA PHE A 178 -3.33 -2.65 14.63
C PHE A 178 -2.71 -4.00 14.28
N SER A 179 -3.33 -4.74 13.35
CA SER A 179 -2.76 -5.99 12.85
C SER A 179 -1.50 -5.74 12.01
N SER A 180 -1.50 -4.72 11.16
CA SER A 180 -0.31 -4.33 10.37
C SER A 180 0.85 -3.83 11.26
N GLY A 181 0.53 -3.17 12.38
CA GLY A 181 1.48 -2.82 13.44
C GLY A 181 2.03 -4.00 14.25
N GLY A 182 1.48 -5.21 14.07
CA GLY A 182 1.86 -6.40 14.83
C GLY A 182 1.39 -6.40 16.28
N HIS A 183 0.40 -5.57 16.62
CA HIS A 183 -0.19 -5.52 17.97
C HIS A 183 -1.28 -6.58 18.17
N ARG A 184 -1.78 -7.18 17.08
CA ARG A 184 -2.80 -8.26 17.10
C ARG A 184 -2.36 -9.45 16.22
N PRO A 185 -1.25 -10.13 16.54
CA PRO A 185 -0.68 -11.17 15.68
C PRO A 185 -1.62 -12.36 15.44
N GLN A 186 -2.48 -12.70 16.41
CA GLN A 186 -3.48 -13.76 16.23
C GLN A 186 -4.59 -13.34 15.26
N HIS A 187 -4.93 -12.05 15.23
CA HIS A 187 -5.92 -11.53 14.29
C HIS A 187 -5.36 -11.50 12.86
N SER A 188 -4.11 -11.06 12.70
CA SER A 188 -3.44 -11.10 11.39
C SER A 188 -3.28 -12.54 10.88
N LEU A 189 -3.01 -13.50 11.78
CA LEU A 189 -2.95 -14.92 11.45
C LEU A 189 -4.32 -15.45 11.02
N ALA A 190 -5.38 -15.15 11.77
CA ALA A 190 -6.73 -15.62 11.45
C ALA A 190 -7.25 -15.07 10.11
N ALA A 191 -7.06 -13.78 9.85
CA ALA A 191 -7.51 -13.15 8.61
C ALA A 191 -6.59 -13.52 7.43
N TYR A 192 -5.31 -13.17 7.51
CA TYR A 192 -4.40 -13.21 6.36
C TYR A 192 -3.43 -14.39 6.40
N GLY A 193 -3.50 -15.26 7.42
CA GLY A 193 -2.58 -16.42 7.56
C GLY A 193 -1.14 -15.99 7.78
N ALA A 194 -0.95 -14.74 8.18
CA ALA A 194 0.34 -14.14 8.42
C ALA A 194 0.45 -13.80 9.90
N TYR A 195 1.45 -14.35 10.59
CA TYR A 195 1.73 -13.95 11.96
C TYR A 195 2.60 -12.70 11.93
N VAL A 196 1.99 -11.53 12.16
CA VAL A 196 2.66 -10.22 12.06
C VAL A 196 3.09 -9.75 13.44
N ARG A 197 4.38 -9.44 13.57
CA ARG A 197 4.99 -8.86 14.78
C ARG A 197 5.41 -7.41 14.50
N PRO A 198 5.63 -6.59 15.54
CA PRO A 198 6.01 -5.18 15.35
C PRO A 198 7.33 -5.02 14.59
N MET A 199 7.31 -4.20 13.55
CA MET A 199 8.43 -3.87 12.65
C MET A 199 8.49 -2.35 12.39
N PRO A 200 9.66 -1.76 12.07
CA PRO A 200 9.78 -0.30 11.88
C PRO A 200 9.01 0.28 10.68
N TYR A 201 8.62 -0.58 9.74
CA TYR A 201 7.86 -0.26 8.52
C TYR A 201 6.49 -0.97 8.47
N SER A 202 5.77 -0.97 9.59
CA SER A 202 4.44 -1.60 9.77
C SER A 202 3.45 -1.30 8.65
N ASN A 203 3.47 -0.09 8.12
CA ASN A 203 2.51 0.32 7.09
C ASN A 203 2.77 -0.42 5.77
N GLU A 204 4.03 -0.70 5.44
CA GLU A 204 4.34 -1.56 4.30
C GLU A 204 4.01 -3.02 4.59
N ILE A 205 4.21 -3.48 5.84
CA ILE A 205 3.78 -4.82 6.27
C ILE A 205 2.28 -5.01 6.06
N GLY A 206 1.46 -4.00 6.33
CA GLY A 206 0.02 -4.04 6.07
C GLY A 206 -0.33 -4.32 4.60
N LEU A 207 0.31 -3.61 3.66
CA LEU A 207 0.13 -3.85 2.22
C LEU A 207 0.58 -5.28 1.84
N ARG A 208 1.74 -5.70 2.34
CA ARG A 208 2.31 -7.03 2.05
C ARG A 208 1.50 -8.17 2.65
N MET A 209 0.86 -7.94 3.79
CA MET A 209 -0.05 -8.87 4.44
C MET A 209 -1.34 -9.03 3.61
N LEU A 210 -1.93 -7.93 3.15
CA LEU A 210 -3.13 -7.95 2.31
C LEU A 210 -2.87 -8.68 0.98
N ILE A 211 -1.76 -8.36 0.30
CA ILE A 211 -1.35 -9.08 -0.93
C ILE A 211 -1.09 -10.56 -0.61
N GLY A 212 -0.40 -10.85 0.50
CA GLY A 212 -0.09 -12.21 0.92
C GLY A 212 -1.35 -13.07 1.17
N GLY A 213 -2.38 -12.48 1.78
CA GLY A 213 -3.68 -13.14 1.94
C GLY A 213 -4.35 -13.43 0.60
N ALA A 214 -4.35 -12.47 -0.33
CA ALA A 214 -4.89 -12.65 -1.66
C ALA A 214 -4.13 -13.73 -2.47
N VAL A 215 -2.79 -13.75 -2.37
CA VAL A 215 -1.93 -14.77 -2.99
C VAL A 215 -2.27 -16.16 -2.46
N ARG A 216 -2.45 -16.31 -1.15
CA ARG A 216 -2.83 -17.58 -0.54
C ARG A 216 -4.18 -18.07 -1.07
N GLU A 217 -5.21 -17.23 -1.04
CA GLU A 217 -6.55 -17.62 -1.52
C GLU A 217 -6.56 -17.92 -3.03
N ALA A 218 -5.85 -17.12 -3.84
CA ALA A 218 -5.73 -17.35 -5.27
C ALA A 218 -5.06 -18.70 -5.59
N SER A 219 -4.00 -19.03 -4.85
CA SER A 219 -3.25 -20.28 -5.04
C SER A 219 -4.11 -21.52 -4.82
N VAL A 220 -5.02 -21.49 -3.83
CA VAL A 220 -5.97 -22.58 -3.57
C VAL A 220 -6.90 -22.82 -4.76
N LEU A 221 -7.23 -21.76 -5.50
CA LEU A 221 -8.11 -21.81 -6.67
C LEU A 221 -7.37 -22.06 -7.99
N GLY A 222 -6.04 -22.25 -7.98
CA GLY A 222 -5.24 -22.39 -9.20
C GLY A 222 -5.02 -21.07 -9.94
N TYR A 223 -5.13 -19.94 -9.22
CA TYR A 223 -4.87 -18.60 -9.73
C TYR A 223 -3.58 -18.03 -9.15
N HIS A 224 -3.06 -17.03 -9.85
CA HIS A 224 -1.95 -16.22 -9.44
C HIS A 224 -2.35 -14.75 -9.53
N VAL A 225 -2.08 -13.97 -8.49
CA VAL A 225 -2.37 -12.54 -8.44
C VAL A 225 -1.10 -11.73 -8.57
N VAL A 226 -1.14 -10.69 -9.40
CA VAL A 226 -0.01 -9.79 -9.66
C VAL A 226 -0.35 -8.40 -9.13
N PRO A 227 0.44 -7.85 -8.19
CA PRO A 227 0.30 -6.45 -7.80
C PRO A 227 0.59 -5.50 -8.96
N LEU A 228 -0.35 -4.61 -9.26
CA LEU A 228 -0.16 -3.51 -10.21
C LEU A 228 0.30 -2.24 -9.49
N PHE A 229 -0.30 -1.95 -8.34
CA PHE A 229 0.16 -0.94 -7.40
C PHE A 229 -0.40 -1.21 -6.01
N SER A 230 0.18 -0.54 -5.02
CA SER A 230 -0.35 -0.49 -3.65
C SER A 230 -0.35 0.95 -3.15
N TYR A 231 -1.24 1.27 -2.23
CA TYR A 231 -1.41 2.62 -1.72
C TYR A 231 -1.69 2.60 -0.22
N TYR A 232 -0.92 3.39 0.51
CA TYR A 232 -1.15 3.66 1.93
C TYR A 232 -1.60 5.10 2.13
N SER A 233 -2.71 5.31 2.84
CA SER A 233 -3.12 6.62 3.36
C SER A 233 -3.01 6.66 4.87
N TYR A 234 -2.42 7.74 5.40
CA TYR A 234 -2.14 7.91 6.83
C TYR A 234 -3.36 8.32 7.66
N HIS A 235 -4.29 9.11 7.10
CA HIS A 235 -5.38 9.78 7.83
C HIS A 235 -6.56 8.85 8.19
N GLY A 236 -6.24 7.71 8.81
CA GLY A 236 -7.06 6.53 8.89
C GLY A 236 -6.31 5.47 8.11
N PRO A 237 -5.51 4.61 8.75
CA PRO A 237 -4.56 3.72 8.06
C PRO A 237 -5.33 2.86 7.07
N VAL A 238 -5.24 3.22 5.78
CA VAL A 238 -5.96 2.59 4.68
C VAL A 238 -4.92 1.96 3.78
N PHE A 239 -5.03 0.65 3.63
CA PHE A 239 -4.18 -0.20 2.81
C PHE A 239 -4.97 -0.61 1.58
N ARG A 240 -4.65 -0.04 0.41
CA ARG A 240 -5.28 -0.44 -0.86
C ARG A 240 -4.29 -1.15 -1.76
N VAL A 241 -4.72 -2.22 -2.41
CA VAL A 241 -3.90 -2.96 -3.36
C VAL A 241 -4.70 -3.27 -4.61
N MET A 242 -4.13 -2.94 -5.77
CA MET A 242 -4.68 -3.29 -7.07
C MET A 242 -3.97 -4.55 -7.56
N LEU A 243 -4.74 -5.61 -7.75
CA LEU A 243 -4.25 -6.91 -8.17
C LEU A 243 -4.85 -7.30 -9.52
N ARG A 244 -4.04 -7.90 -10.38
CA ARG A 244 -4.50 -8.57 -11.59
C ARG A 244 -4.57 -10.08 -11.38
N VAL A 245 -5.70 -10.69 -11.70
CA VAL A 245 -5.92 -12.13 -11.48
C VAL A 245 -5.63 -12.90 -12.75
N ARG A 246 -4.70 -13.86 -12.72
CA ARG A 246 -4.33 -14.67 -13.87
C ARG A 246 -4.42 -16.15 -13.54
N ARG A 247 -4.61 -16.99 -14.57
CA ARG A 247 -4.31 -18.42 -14.44
C ARG A 247 -2.82 -18.58 -14.24
N GLY A 248 -2.42 -19.41 -13.29
CA GLY A 248 -1.02 -19.57 -12.99
C GLY A 248 -0.74 -20.74 -12.07
N LYS A 249 0.54 -21.03 -11.95
CA LYS A 249 1.06 -21.97 -10.94
C LYS A 249 1.15 -21.26 -9.60
N LEU A 250 1.51 -22.03 -8.58
CA LEU A 250 1.82 -21.53 -7.24
C LEU A 250 2.81 -20.34 -7.29
N PRO A 251 2.70 -19.39 -6.34
CA PRO A 251 3.57 -18.23 -6.28
C PRO A 251 5.04 -18.65 -6.16
N ASP A 252 5.94 -17.86 -6.73
CA ASP A 252 7.37 -18.04 -6.51
C ASP A 252 7.66 -17.94 -5.00
N ASN A 253 8.31 -18.96 -4.43
CA ASN A 253 8.74 -19.01 -3.04
C ASN A 253 9.57 -17.77 -2.63
N ARG A 254 10.17 -17.06 -3.60
CA ARG A 254 10.89 -15.80 -3.40
C ARG A 254 9.99 -14.60 -3.08
N HIS A 255 8.74 -14.61 -3.56
CA HIS A 255 7.81 -13.49 -3.43
C HIS A 255 6.71 -13.71 -2.38
N TYR A 256 6.62 -14.91 -1.80
CA TYR A 256 5.75 -15.21 -0.68
C TYR A 256 6.55 -15.92 0.42
N SER A 257 7.11 -15.14 1.35
CA SER A 257 8.14 -15.60 2.29
C SER A 257 8.05 -14.88 3.64
N PHE A 258 8.98 -15.16 4.56
CA PHE A 258 9.02 -14.55 5.88
C PHE A 258 9.99 -13.37 5.92
N ILE A 259 9.60 -12.28 6.58
CA ILE A 259 10.47 -11.12 6.80
C ILE A 259 11.05 -11.22 8.21
N SER A 260 12.37 -11.14 8.33
CA SER A 260 13.05 -10.97 9.61
C SER A 260 13.65 -9.58 9.74
N TYR A 261 13.63 -9.01 10.94
CA TYR A 261 14.23 -7.72 11.29
C TYR A 261 15.04 -7.87 12.57
N CYS A 262 16.27 -7.38 12.57
CA CYS A 262 17.11 -7.35 13.76
C CYS A 262 17.07 -5.96 14.40
N SER A 263 16.50 -5.85 15.60
CA SER A 263 16.42 -4.57 16.32
C SER A 263 17.80 -3.98 16.66
N ARG A 264 18.82 -4.83 16.76
CA ARG A 264 20.20 -4.41 17.06
C ARG A 264 20.86 -3.73 15.87
N CYS A 265 21.01 -4.42 14.73
CA CYS A 265 21.71 -3.87 13.57
C CYS A 265 20.80 -3.10 12.61
N GLY A 266 19.48 -3.17 12.77
CA GLY A 266 18.51 -2.48 11.90
C GLY A 266 18.29 -3.13 10.54
N ASN A 267 18.99 -4.21 10.21
CA ASN A 267 18.82 -4.91 8.93
C ASN A 267 17.59 -5.81 8.92
N SER A 268 17.05 -5.99 7.72
CA SER A 268 15.95 -6.92 7.45
C SER A 268 16.30 -7.91 6.33
N TYR A 269 15.74 -9.11 6.38
CA TYR A 269 16.03 -10.20 5.44
C TYR A 269 14.75 -10.96 5.06
N ALA A 270 14.64 -11.36 3.79
CA ALA A 270 13.62 -12.31 3.35
C ALA A 270 14.14 -13.73 3.60
N ASN A 271 13.30 -14.57 4.18
CA ASN A 271 13.60 -15.95 4.52
C ASN A 271 12.58 -16.84 3.80
N SER A 272 13.07 -17.64 2.86
CA SER A 272 12.25 -18.57 2.09
C SER A 272 11.79 -19.75 2.96
N TRP A 273 10.73 -20.43 2.53
CA TRP A 273 10.13 -21.56 3.23
C TRP A 273 11.12 -22.71 3.50
N ASP A 274 12.02 -22.98 2.55
CA ASP A 274 13.04 -24.04 2.65
C ASP A 274 14.16 -23.70 3.64
N LYS A 275 14.28 -22.45 4.10
CA LYS A 275 15.35 -21.97 4.99
C LYS A 275 14.82 -21.49 6.35
N LEU A 276 13.63 -21.91 6.75
CA LEU A 276 13.02 -21.52 8.02
C LEU A 276 13.88 -21.93 9.24
N ASN A 277 14.60 -23.05 9.16
CA ASN A 277 15.51 -23.51 10.21
C ASN A 277 16.81 -22.67 10.31
N ALA A 278 17.11 -21.86 9.30
CA ALA A 278 18.33 -21.06 9.20
C ALA A 278 18.07 -19.55 9.43
N ILE A 279 16.89 -19.18 9.93
CA ILE A 279 16.58 -17.78 10.24
C ILE A 279 17.50 -17.29 11.35
N GLY A 280 18.33 -16.31 11.04
CA GLY A 280 19.30 -15.73 11.96
C GLY A 280 19.75 -14.34 11.52
N CYS A 281 20.48 -13.66 12.39
CA CYS A 281 21.17 -12.41 12.04
C CYS A 281 22.68 -12.63 12.11
N SER A 282 23.41 -12.08 11.15
CA SER A 282 24.88 -12.17 11.10
C SER A 282 25.58 -11.19 12.06
N CYS A 283 24.85 -10.34 12.79
CA CYS A 283 25.49 -9.45 13.77
C CYS A 283 26.05 -10.26 14.94
N LYS A 284 27.30 -10.00 15.34
CA LYS A 284 28.12 -10.78 16.30
C LYS A 284 27.57 -10.91 17.73
N ALA A 285 26.32 -10.55 17.97
CA ALA A 285 25.74 -10.55 19.28
C ALA A 285 24.40 -11.27 19.29
N ASN A 286 24.47 -12.50 19.76
CA ASN A 286 23.32 -13.33 20.03
C ASN A 286 22.62 -12.82 21.30
N VAL A 287 21.85 -11.74 21.16
CA VAL A 287 20.92 -11.29 22.20
C VAL A 287 19.57 -11.96 21.92
N PRO A 288 19.07 -12.82 22.84
CA PRO A 288 17.73 -13.41 22.70
C PRO A 288 16.66 -12.33 22.47
N GLY A 289 15.74 -12.58 21.54
CA GLY A 289 14.64 -11.66 21.24
C GLY A 289 14.98 -10.46 20.34
N SER A 290 16.24 -10.29 19.93
CA SER A 290 16.64 -9.21 19.01
C SER A 290 16.18 -9.42 17.57
N LEU A 291 15.88 -10.67 17.19
CA LEU A 291 15.37 -11.02 15.87
C LEU A 291 13.84 -11.17 15.91
N ILE A 292 13.16 -10.34 15.15
CA ILE A 292 11.72 -10.38 14.94
C ILE A 292 11.48 -11.06 13.59
N VAL A 293 10.50 -11.95 13.52
CA VAL A 293 10.12 -12.66 12.29
C VAL A 293 8.61 -12.47 12.08
N SER A 294 8.20 -12.20 10.86
CA SER A 294 6.79 -12.07 10.48
C SER A 294 6.51 -12.75 9.15
N GLY A 295 5.34 -13.40 9.06
CA GLY A 295 4.80 -13.91 7.81
C GLY A 295 4.05 -15.22 7.90
N PRO A 296 3.85 -15.90 6.75
CA PRO A 296 4.31 -15.48 5.42
C PRO A 296 3.69 -14.16 4.93
N LEU A 297 4.44 -13.38 4.15
CA LEU A 297 4.04 -12.10 3.58
C LEU A 297 4.41 -12.05 2.10
N TRP A 298 3.78 -11.14 1.35
CA TRP A 298 4.28 -10.79 0.02
C TRP A 298 5.62 -10.05 0.12
N THR A 299 6.67 -10.61 -0.46
CA THR A 299 8.04 -10.06 -0.49
C THR A 299 8.47 -9.60 -1.87
N GLY A 300 7.63 -9.81 -2.90
CA GLY A 300 7.85 -9.30 -4.25
C GLY A 300 7.57 -7.79 -4.41
N PRO A 301 7.59 -7.31 -5.66
CA PRO A 301 7.28 -5.92 -6.00
C PRO A 301 5.88 -5.50 -5.57
N LEU A 302 5.75 -4.28 -5.07
CA LEU A 302 4.45 -3.69 -4.70
C LEU A 302 3.75 -2.98 -5.87
N HIS A 303 4.50 -2.72 -6.93
CA HIS A 303 4.14 -1.82 -8.02
C HIS A 303 4.66 -2.35 -9.36
N SER A 304 3.94 -2.02 -10.41
CA SER A 304 4.33 -2.23 -11.80
C SER A 304 4.64 -0.87 -12.42
N ALA A 305 5.93 -0.59 -12.66
CA ALA A 305 6.36 0.66 -13.28
C ALA A 305 5.63 0.94 -14.62
N PRO A 306 5.51 -0.02 -15.57
CA PRO A 306 4.79 0.23 -16.82
C PRO A 306 3.33 0.65 -16.59
N PHE A 307 2.64 0.00 -15.65
CA PHE A 307 1.24 0.31 -15.35
C PHE A 307 1.09 1.69 -14.70
N LEU A 308 1.96 2.03 -13.75
CA LEU A 308 1.95 3.34 -13.10
C LEU A 308 2.32 4.47 -14.06
N THR A 309 3.23 4.24 -15.00
CA THR A 309 3.53 5.21 -16.06
C THR A 309 2.32 5.43 -16.96
N GLU A 310 1.57 4.38 -17.30
CA GLU A 310 0.32 4.53 -18.04
C GLU A 310 -0.74 5.32 -17.24
N MET A 311 -0.86 5.06 -15.93
CA MET A 311 -1.72 5.84 -15.03
C MET A 311 -1.33 7.32 -14.98
N LEU A 312 -0.04 7.62 -14.91
CA LEU A 312 0.46 9.00 -14.90
C LEU A 312 0.10 9.72 -16.21
N ASN A 313 0.37 9.08 -17.35
CA ASN A 313 0.03 9.63 -18.66
C ASN A 313 -1.48 9.89 -18.81
N LEU A 314 -2.32 8.97 -18.32
CA LEU A 314 -3.77 9.13 -18.36
C LEU A 314 -4.23 10.27 -17.44
N ALA A 315 -3.67 10.37 -16.23
CA ALA A 315 -3.96 11.45 -15.31
C ALA A 315 -3.59 12.83 -15.89
N GLU A 316 -2.45 12.92 -16.59
CA GLU A 316 -2.05 14.15 -17.30
C GLU A 316 -3.04 14.52 -18.40
N GLN A 317 -3.47 13.56 -19.22
CA GLN A 317 -4.47 13.75 -20.28
C GLN A 317 -5.80 14.27 -19.73
N TRP A 318 -6.21 13.80 -18.55
CA TRP A 318 -7.43 14.26 -17.88
C TRP A 318 -7.25 15.57 -17.09
N GLY A 319 -6.05 16.17 -17.10
CA GLY A 319 -5.76 17.38 -16.35
C GLY A 319 -5.70 17.17 -14.83
N TRP A 320 -5.53 15.93 -14.39
CA TRP A 320 -5.49 15.55 -12.98
C TRP A 320 -4.13 15.77 -12.32
N THR A 321 -3.16 16.39 -13.00
CA THR A 321 -1.81 16.69 -12.48
C THR A 321 -1.55 18.19 -12.29
N ASN A 322 -2.31 19.05 -12.97
CA ASN A 322 -1.98 20.48 -13.12
C ASN A 322 -2.51 21.42 -12.01
N ASN A 323 -3.43 20.98 -11.17
CA ASN A 323 -4.04 21.77 -10.09
C ASN A 323 -3.64 21.26 -8.69
N GLY A 324 -3.97 21.99 -7.60
CA GLY A 324 -3.45 21.72 -6.25
C GLY A 324 -3.52 20.25 -5.79
N MET A 325 -4.70 19.62 -5.88
CA MET A 325 -4.85 18.18 -5.61
C MET A 325 -4.17 17.32 -6.67
N GLY A 326 -4.16 17.75 -7.92
CA GLY A 326 -3.48 17.04 -9.00
C GLY A 326 -1.96 16.93 -8.86
N LYS A 327 -1.31 17.97 -8.35
CA LYS A 327 0.13 17.94 -8.03
C LYS A 327 0.47 16.88 -6.99
N GLN A 328 -0.47 16.55 -6.09
CA GLN A 328 -0.28 15.50 -5.10
C GLN A 328 -0.35 14.11 -5.74
N LEU A 329 -1.28 13.88 -6.67
CA LEU A 329 -1.41 12.63 -7.42
C LEU A 329 -0.19 12.40 -8.32
N GLU A 330 0.26 13.42 -9.05
CA GLU A 330 1.45 13.35 -9.90
C GLU A 330 2.69 12.98 -9.08
N LYS A 331 2.90 13.65 -7.94
CA LYS A 331 3.98 13.35 -7.01
C LYS A 331 3.89 11.91 -6.49
N LEU A 332 2.68 11.46 -6.13
CA LEU A 332 2.44 10.11 -5.64
C LEU A 332 2.81 9.05 -6.68
N LEU A 333 2.32 9.20 -7.91
CA LEU A 333 2.61 8.27 -9.01
C LEU A 333 4.11 8.21 -9.31
N ASN A 334 4.78 9.36 -9.38
CA ASN A 334 6.24 9.42 -9.54
C ASN A 334 6.99 8.73 -8.40
N GLN A 335 6.53 8.87 -7.16
CA GLN A 335 7.11 8.14 -6.02
C GLN A 335 6.92 6.62 -6.16
N MET A 336 5.72 6.16 -6.52
CA MET A 336 5.45 4.73 -6.72
C MET A 336 6.25 4.14 -7.90
N ILE A 337 6.44 4.91 -8.99
CA ILE A 337 7.31 4.53 -10.11
C ILE A 337 8.75 4.36 -9.61
N GLY A 338 9.27 5.30 -8.83
CA GLY A 338 10.61 5.20 -8.24
C GLY A 338 10.76 4.00 -7.27
N GLU A 339 9.70 3.63 -6.56
CA GLU A 339 9.68 2.42 -5.71
C GLU A 339 9.60 1.10 -6.49
N SER A 340 9.35 1.14 -7.80
CA SER A 340 9.19 -0.05 -8.64
C SER A 340 10.52 -0.63 -9.12
N ASP A 341 11.66 -0.06 -8.73
CA ASP A 341 12.99 -0.58 -9.09
C ASP A 341 13.18 -1.99 -8.50
N PRO A 342 13.44 -3.03 -9.33
CA PRO A 342 13.55 -4.42 -8.88
C PRO A 342 14.74 -4.67 -7.94
N LYS A 343 15.70 -3.75 -7.85
CA LYS A 343 16.82 -3.82 -6.89
C LYS A 343 16.41 -3.40 -5.49
N LEU A 344 15.29 -2.69 -5.32
CA LEU A 344 14.84 -2.24 -4.02
C LEU A 344 14.24 -3.42 -3.22
N PRO A 345 14.68 -3.62 -1.97
CA PRO A 345 14.10 -4.65 -1.11
C PRO A 345 12.75 -4.17 -0.54
N PHE A 346 12.08 -5.09 0.17
CA PHE A 346 10.94 -4.73 0.99
C PHE A 346 11.33 -3.81 2.16
N GLY A 347 10.34 -3.10 2.67
CA GLY A 347 10.49 -2.17 3.78
C GLY A 347 11.06 -0.83 3.34
N TYR A 348 11.02 0.11 4.27
CA TYR A 348 11.66 1.40 4.15
C TYR A 348 12.42 1.72 5.43
N ILE A 349 13.40 2.59 5.34
CA ILE A 349 14.21 3.06 6.45
C ILE A 349 13.81 4.51 6.74
N LYS A 350 13.36 4.79 7.96
CA LYS A 350 13.11 6.16 8.41
C LYS A 350 14.45 6.84 8.64
N LEU A 351 14.62 8.07 8.15
CA LEU A 351 15.89 8.78 8.32
C LEU A 351 16.20 9.06 9.80
N ASP A 352 15.17 9.29 10.61
CA ASP A 352 15.31 9.49 12.06
C ASP A 352 15.89 8.24 12.75
N GLU A 353 15.60 7.04 12.23
CA GLU A 353 16.20 5.81 12.75
C GLU A 353 17.70 5.77 12.43
N VAL A 354 18.09 6.07 11.19
CA VAL A 354 19.51 6.06 10.80
C VAL A 354 20.29 7.14 11.55
N ALA A 355 19.71 8.33 11.69
CA ALA A 355 20.28 9.45 12.42
C ALA A 355 20.46 9.10 13.92
N SER A 356 19.44 8.51 14.54
CA SER A 356 19.48 8.04 15.94
C SER A 356 20.57 6.99 16.15
N ARG A 357 20.67 5.99 15.26
CA ARG A 357 21.69 4.93 15.31
C ARG A 357 23.10 5.50 15.13
N ALA A 358 23.28 6.44 14.20
CA ALA A 358 24.55 7.12 13.94
C ALA A 358 24.91 8.18 15.00
N LYS A 359 23.97 8.57 15.89
CA LYS A 359 24.10 9.69 16.83
C LYS A 359 24.38 11.04 16.15
N LEU A 360 23.77 11.26 14.99
CA LEU A 360 23.94 12.44 14.13
C LEU A 360 22.60 13.14 13.87
N ASN A 361 22.64 14.41 13.47
CA ASN A 361 21.47 15.09 12.93
C ASN A 361 21.06 14.51 11.56
N SER A 362 19.75 14.41 11.31
CA SER A 362 19.22 13.93 10.03
C SER A 362 19.48 14.97 8.92
N PRO A 363 20.17 14.61 7.83
CA PRO A 363 20.36 15.49 6.69
C PRO A 363 19.09 15.51 5.81
N PRO A 364 19.03 16.43 4.84
CA PRO A 364 17.95 16.45 3.85
C PRO A 364 17.90 15.14 3.05
N LEU A 365 16.70 14.63 2.82
CA LEU A 365 16.48 13.35 2.14
C LEU A 365 17.11 13.31 0.72
N VAL A 366 17.08 14.44 0.01
CA VAL A 366 17.71 14.59 -1.32
C VAL A 366 19.22 14.34 -1.26
N THR A 367 19.88 14.79 -0.20
CA THR A 367 21.33 14.60 -0.01
C THR A 367 21.67 13.13 0.19
N ILE A 368 20.88 12.40 1.00
CA ILE A 368 21.09 10.96 1.19
C ILE A 368 20.86 10.19 -0.11
N LEU A 369 19.73 10.44 -0.80
CA LEU A 369 19.43 9.76 -2.05
C LEU A 369 20.54 9.95 -3.10
N SER A 370 20.97 11.19 -3.32
CA SER A 370 22.05 11.48 -4.26
C SER A 370 23.38 10.84 -3.87
N THR A 371 23.66 10.70 -2.57
CA THR A 371 24.86 10.01 -2.07
C THR A 371 24.77 8.50 -2.34
N LEU A 372 23.63 7.88 -2.01
CA LEU A 372 23.39 6.45 -2.26
C LEU A 372 23.50 6.10 -3.75
N HIS A 373 22.92 6.93 -4.62
CA HIS A 373 23.03 6.74 -6.08
C HIS A 373 24.48 6.88 -6.58
N LYS A 374 25.25 7.85 -6.07
CA LYS A 374 26.68 8.02 -6.42
C LYS A 374 27.52 6.81 -6.03
N GLU A 375 27.17 6.14 -4.93
CA GLU A 375 27.83 4.94 -4.43
C GLU A 375 27.31 3.65 -5.10
N GLY A 376 26.37 3.75 -6.04
CA GLY A 376 25.86 2.63 -6.84
C GLY A 376 24.69 1.86 -6.23
N TYR A 377 24.12 2.34 -5.12
CA TYR A 377 22.94 1.72 -4.51
C TYR A 377 21.65 2.16 -5.22
N ALA A 378 20.67 1.26 -5.25
CA ALA A 378 19.31 1.63 -5.59
C ALA A 378 18.71 2.39 -4.41
N ALA A 379 18.07 3.53 -4.67
CA ALA A 379 17.43 4.32 -3.64
C ALA A 379 16.22 5.09 -4.17
N SER A 380 15.14 5.14 -3.40
CA SER A 380 13.96 5.95 -3.70
C SER A 380 13.36 6.56 -2.43
N ARG A 381 12.48 7.55 -2.59
CA ARG A 381 11.56 7.95 -1.52
C ARG A 381 10.52 6.86 -1.28
N SER A 382 9.98 6.82 -0.07
CA SER A 382 8.76 6.05 0.22
C SER A 382 7.51 6.93 0.05
N HIS A 383 6.48 6.44 -0.63
CA HIS A 383 5.13 7.01 -0.67
C HIS A 383 4.39 6.75 0.64
N ILE A 384 4.79 5.72 1.39
CA ILE A 384 4.18 5.30 2.65
C ILE A 384 4.58 6.23 3.81
N ALA A 385 5.80 6.78 3.77
CA ALA A 385 6.34 7.64 4.81
C ALA A 385 7.20 8.78 4.24
N SER A 386 6.89 10.02 4.63
CA SER A 386 7.46 11.25 4.06
C SER A 386 8.97 11.43 4.29
N ASN A 387 9.49 10.99 5.45
CA ASN A 387 10.90 11.06 5.83
C ASN A 387 11.57 9.67 5.82
N ALA A 388 11.30 8.89 4.77
CA ALA A 388 11.84 7.54 4.62
C ALA A 388 12.36 7.26 3.21
N ILE A 389 13.35 6.38 3.17
CA ILE A 389 13.98 5.91 1.94
C ILE A 389 13.78 4.39 1.78
N LYS A 390 13.66 3.92 0.55
CA LYS A 390 13.87 2.51 0.21
C LYS A 390 15.26 2.40 -0.40
N THR A 391 16.03 1.41 0.01
CA THR A 391 17.37 1.17 -0.56
C THR A 391 17.82 -0.27 -0.32
N ASN A 392 18.66 -0.79 -1.21
CA ASN A 392 19.38 -2.05 -1.01
C ASN A 392 20.67 -1.90 -0.18
N CYS A 393 20.95 -0.69 0.31
CA CYS A 393 22.05 -0.41 1.24
C CYS A 393 21.73 -0.95 2.64
N LEU A 394 22.69 -1.65 3.26
CA LEU A 394 22.54 -2.14 4.64
C LEU A 394 22.56 -0.97 5.63
N MET A 395 21.95 -1.16 6.80
CA MET A 395 21.85 -0.11 7.82
C MET A 395 23.23 0.42 8.25
N ALA A 396 24.21 -0.46 8.44
CA ALA A 396 25.57 -0.07 8.82
C ALA A 396 26.25 0.83 7.77
N ASP A 397 25.99 0.58 6.49
CA ASP A 397 26.52 1.40 5.40
C ASP A 397 25.76 2.73 5.30
N CYS A 398 24.43 2.72 5.51
CA CYS A 398 23.63 3.95 5.64
C CYS A 398 24.13 4.86 6.78
N GLU A 399 24.43 4.28 7.95
CA GLU A 399 25.05 4.98 9.08
C GLU A 399 26.41 5.56 8.69
N CYS A 400 27.25 4.80 7.98
CA CYS A 400 28.55 5.28 7.51
C CYS A 400 28.41 6.48 6.56
N PHE A 401 27.46 6.47 5.63
CA PHE A 401 27.27 7.58 4.70
C PHE A 401 26.85 8.88 5.41
N LEU A 402 26.03 8.80 6.46
CA LEU A 402 25.66 9.98 7.27
C LEU A 402 26.87 10.66 7.89
N THR A 403 27.89 9.89 8.32
CA THR A 403 29.13 10.46 8.88
C THR A 403 29.96 11.25 7.87
N ARG A 404 29.75 11.01 6.57
CA ARG A 404 30.50 11.66 5.47
C ARG A 404 29.81 12.93 4.95
N ILE A 405 28.56 13.19 5.36
CA ILE A 405 27.81 14.35 4.91
C ILE A 405 28.20 15.56 5.79
N PRO A 406 28.75 16.65 5.23
CA PRO A 406 29.24 17.80 6.01
C PRO A 406 28.19 18.50 6.87
N SER A 407 26.90 18.39 6.50
CA SER A 407 25.79 18.97 7.26
C SER A 407 25.39 18.17 8.50
N CYS A 408 25.87 16.93 8.65
CA CYS A 408 25.59 16.11 9.83
C CYS A 408 26.56 16.46 10.96
N ARG A 409 26.04 17.00 12.06
CA ARG A 409 26.78 17.21 13.33
C ARG A 409 26.31 16.20 14.37
N TYR A 410 27.17 15.88 15.34
CA TYR A 410 26.80 15.04 16.47
C TYR A 410 25.65 15.66 17.28
N MET A 411 24.67 14.83 17.65
CA MET A 411 23.42 15.29 18.28
C MET A 411 23.59 15.90 19.67
N ASN A 412 24.75 15.74 20.31
CA ASN A 412 25.17 16.47 21.50
C ASN A 412 26.68 16.26 21.65
N MET A 413 27.47 17.29 21.32
CA MET A 413 28.79 17.43 21.92
C MET A 413 28.65 18.54 22.94
N ASP A 414 28.69 18.17 24.21
CA ASP A 414 28.84 19.11 25.30
C ASP A 414 30.15 19.88 25.01
N LEU A 415 30.03 21.16 24.65
CA LEU A 415 31.19 21.99 24.25
C LEU A 415 32.23 22.13 25.39
N GLY A 416 31.89 21.68 26.60
CA GLY A 416 32.78 21.66 27.76
C GLY A 416 34.00 20.73 27.63
N THR A 417 33.96 19.67 26.83
CA THR A 417 35.07 18.70 26.73
C THR A 417 36.09 19.03 25.62
N LEU A 418 35.74 19.92 24.68
CA LEU A 418 36.63 20.31 23.57
C LEU A 418 37.51 21.52 23.87
N LEU A 419 37.28 22.22 24.98
CA LEU A 419 38.09 23.35 25.42
C LEU A 419 39.41 22.94 26.11
N LEU A 420 39.66 21.64 26.28
CA LEU A 420 40.88 21.10 26.90
C LEU A 420 41.95 20.62 25.91
N LEU A 421 41.64 20.60 24.61
CA LEU A 421 42.59 20.18 23.57
C LEU A 421 42.55 21.20 22.44
N ASP A 422 43.69 21.85 22.16
CA ASP A 422 43.91 22.76 21.03
C ASP A 422 43.75 22.05 19.67
N VAL A 423 42.52 21.64 19.34
CA VAL A 423 42.16 20.92 18.11
C VAL A 423 41.86 21.94 17.00
N VAL A 424 42.62 21.85 15.92
CA VAL A 424 42.48 22.71 14.72
C VAL A 424 41.48 22.11 13.74
N ASN A 425 41.44 20.78 13.66
CA ASN A 425 40.57 20.07 12.74
C ASN A 425 40.30 18.64 13.25
N ALA A 426 39.08 18.14 13.04
CA ALA A 426 38.67 16.78 13.39
C ALA A 426 38.02 16.12 12.18
N SER A 427 38.46 14.91 11.85
CA SER A 427 37.95 14.14 10.70
C SER A 427 37.64 12.71 11.12
N ILE A 428 36.44 12.23 10.79
CA ILE A 428 35.98 10.89 11.18
C ILE A 428 36.52 9.87 10.18
N VAL A 429 37.12 8.78 10.68
CA VAL A 429 37.71 7.72 9.84
C VAL A 429 36.74 6.54 9.71
N CYS A 430 36.09 6.16 10.81
CA CYS A 430 35.05 5.11 10.87
C CYS A 430 34.24 5.24 12.18
N PRO A 431 33.14 4.50 12.38
CA PRO A 431 32.39 4.52 13.62
C PRO A 431 33.30 4.28 14.83
N GLY A 432 33.25 5.19 15.80
CA GLY A 432 34.07 5.13 17.01
C GLY A 432 35.50 5.67 16.89
N LYS A 433 35.98 6.08 15.71
CA LYS A 433 37.34 6.62 15.55
C LYS A 433 37.38 8.01 14.92
N ILE A 434 37.91 8.98 15.67
CA ILE A 434 38.13 10.35 15.20
C ILE A 434 39.64 10.60 15.04
N LYS A 435 40.03 11.18 13.90
CA LYS A 435 41.38 11.69 13.67
C LYS A 435 41.40 13.18 14.00
N LEU A 436 42.14 13.54 15.05
CA LEU A 436 42.31 14.91 15.52
C LEU A 436 43.63 15.50 15.02
N LYS A 437 43.59 16.75 14.55
CA LYS A 437 44.76 17.56 14.20
C LYS A 437 44.94 18.65 15.25
N LEU A 438 46.02 18.57 16.02
CA LEU A 438 46.35 19.52 17.09
C LEU A 438 47.17 20.70 16.57
N LYS A 439 47.13 21.82 17.30
CA LYS A 439 47.72 23.13 16.93
C LYS A 439 49.24 23.20 17.16
N SER A 440 49.81 22.30 17.96
CA SER A 440 51.26 22.24 18.15
C SER A 440 51.92 21.62 16.92
N GLY A 441 52.85 22.34 16.30
CA GLY A 441 53.45 22.07 14.98
C GLY A 441 54.35 20.83 14.87
N LYS A 442 53.90 19.66 15.35
CA LYS A 442 54.44 18.35 14.98
C LYS A 442 53.31 17.49 14.48
N GLU A 443 53.44 16.96 13.27
CA GLU A 443 52.46 16.10 12.59
C GLU A 443 52.20 14.79 13.36
N ASN A 444 51.40 14.85 14.43
CA ASN A 444 50.85 13.65 15.06
C ASN A 444 49.34 13.71 14.94
N ALA A 445 48.81 13.03 13.93
CA ALA A 445 47.38 12.79 13.85
C ALA A 445 47.01 11.73 14.89
N VAL A 446 46.29 12.13 15.94
CA VAL A 446 45.86 11.21 16.99
C VAL A 446 44.54 10.58 16.56
N THR A 447 44.50 9.25 16.52
CA THR A 447 43.24 8.51 16.32
C THR A 447 42.68 8.17 17.69
N VAL A 448 41.56 8.80 18.05
CA VAL A 448 40.88 8.58 19.33
C VAL A 448 39.76 7.58 19.12
N ASP A 449 39.76 6.52 19.93
CA ASP A 449 38.66 5.55 20.00
C ASP A 449 37.66 6.02 21.06
N LEU A 450 36.44 6.36 20.62
CA LEU A 450 35.35 6.86 21.47
C LEU A 450 34.71 5.78 22.35
N SER A 451 35.20 4.53 22.29
CA SER A 451 34.76 3.43 23.15
C SER A 451 35.52 3.31 24.48
N ARG A 452 36.50 4.18 24.75
CA ARG A 452 37.29 4.21 26.00
C ARG A 452 37.21 5.55 26.72
#